data_AF-A0AA41S0U1-F1
#
_entry.id   AF-A0AA41S0U1-F1
#
_cell.length_a   1.000
_cell.length_b   1.000
_cell.length_c   1.000
_cell.angle_alpha   90.00
_cell.angle_beta   90.00
_cell.angle_gamma   90.00
#
_symmetry.space_group_name_H-M   'P 1'
#
loop_
_entity.id
_entity.type
_entity.pdbx_description
1 polymer ?
#
loop_
_entity_poly.entity_id
_entity_poly.type
_entity_poly.pdbx_seq_one_letter_code
_entity_poly.pdbx_strand_id
1 'polypeptide(L)'
;MTRVQQMSLNYHFRVEQEVGSSAYAFFGFNGTAGVWRILALKEAGGWKDRTTVEDMDLSVRASLKAWKFVYVGAIEVKSELPSTFKAFRYQQHRWSCGPANLFRKMFMEIIRSQRVSLWKKVHVIYSFFFVRKIIAHTGTFLFYCVVIPTCVFFPEIVIPKWALLYIPAIITILNAIETPRSIHLVFFWVLFENVMSMHRTKGTLIGLFEAGGRVNEWVVTEKRGDALLKSKDNISPATKKSRFSVFRE
;
A
#
# COMPACT_ATOMS: atom_id res chain seq x y z
N MET A 1 -9.75 4.22 -15.03
CA MET A 1 -8.95 4.40 -13.80
C MET A 1 -8.75 3.09 -13.04
N THR A 2 -9.79 2.36 -12.63
CA THR A 2 -9.65 1.13 -11.82
C THR A 2 -8.80 0.04 -12.48
N ARG A 3 -8.88 -0.13 -13.81
CA ARG A 3 -8.00 -1.04 -14.57
C ARG A 3 -6.50 -0.66 -14.49
N VAL A 4 -6.21 0.64 -14.43
CA VAL A 4 -4.84 1.15 -14.28
C VAL A 4 -4.34 0.88 -12.85
N GLN A 5 -5.18 1.12 -11.84
CA GLN A 5 -4.86 0.78 -10.45
C GLN A 5 -4.62 -0.73 -10.27
N GLN A 6 -5.41 -1.56 -10.96
CA GLN A 6 -5.28 -3.01 -10.94
C GLN A 6 -3.90 -3.47 -11.41
N MET A 7 -3.29 -2.82 -12.41
CA MET A 7 -1.96 -3.20 -12.89
C MET A 7 -0.90 -3.13 -11.77
N SER A 8 -0.88 -2.02 -11.02
CA SER A 8 0.07 -1.83 -9.91
C SER A 8 -0.24 -2.76 -8.73
N LEU A 9 -1.53 -3.00 -8.45
CA LEU A 9 -1.95 -3.89 -7.36
C LEU A 9 -1.68 -5.36 -7.66
N ASN A 10 -1.89 -5.81 -8.90
CA ASN A 10 -1.60 -7.18 -9.30
C ASN A 10 -0.12 -7.51 -9.09
N TYR A 11 0.78 -6.63 -9.54
CA TYR A 11 2.21 -6.79 -9.28
C TYR A 11 2.52 -6.80 -7.78
N HIS A 12 1.95 -5.87 -7.01
CA HIS A 12 2.13 -5.81 -5.56
C HIS A 12 1.73 -7.12 -4.85
N PHE A 13 0.54 -7.64 -5.14
CA PHE A 13 0.03 -8.85 -4.47
C PHE A 13 0.70 -10.13 -4.98
N ARG A 14 0.76 -10.33 -6.31
CA ARG A 14 1.21 -11.60 -6.89
C ARG A 14 2.72 -11.76 -6.89
N VAL A 15 3.47 -10.68 -7.10
CA VAL A 15 4.93 -10.76 -7.15
C VAL A 15 5.51 -10.40 -5.79
N GLU A 16 5.20 -9.22 -5.29
CA GLU A 16 5.93 -8.70 -4.15
C GLU A 16 5.60 -9.40 -2.83
N GLN A 17 4.33 -9.70 -2.58
CA GLN A 17 3.95 -10.45 -1.36
C GLN A 17 4.35 -11.91 -1.44
N GLU A 18 4.25 -12.54 -2.61
CA GLU A 18 4.67 -13.93 -2.81
C GLU A 18 6.18 -14.10 -2.62
N VAL A 19 6.99 -13.20 -3.21
CA VAL A 19 8.44 -13.18 -2.98
C VAL A 19 8.76 -12.87 -1.52
N GLY A 20 8.06 -11.93 -0.90
CA GLY A 20 8.23 -11.62 0.53
C GLY A 20 7.94 -12.84 1.42
N SER A 21 6.86 -13.56 1.14
CA SER A 21 6.47 -14.79 1.81
C SER A 21 7.50 -15.90 1.62
N SER A 22 7.91 -16.20 0.38
CA SER A 22 8.80 -17.31 0.07
C SER A 22 10.25 -17.07 0.51
N ALA A 23 10.80 -15.89 0.23
CA ALA A 23 12.22 -15.61 0.50
C ALA A 23 12.47 -15.15 1.93
N TYR A 24 11.51 -14.48 2.57
CA TYR A 24 11.72 -13.85 3.88
C TYR A 24 10.69 -14.26 4.94
N ALA A 25 9.69 -15.08 4.60
CA ALA A 25 8.56 -15.38 5.47
C ALA A 25 7.85 -14.11 6.00
N PHE A 26 7.80 -13.05 5.18
CA PHE A 26 7.23 -11.76 5.57
C PHE A 26 6.76 -10.92 4.40
N PHE A 27 5.58 -10.33 4.59
CA PHE A 27 5.06 -9.19 3.84
C PHE A 27 4.20 -8.35 4.78
N GLY A 28 3.98 -7.09 4.43
CA GLY A 28 3.04 -6.24 5.19
C GLY A 28 1.60 -6.67 4.91
N PHE A 29 0.84 -7.01 5.95
CA PHE A 29 -0.59 -7.24 5.84
C PHE A 29 -1.29 -5.95 5.44
N ASN A 30 -2.19 -6.04 4.45
CA ASN A 30 -2.88 -4.89 3.85
C ASN A 30 -4.31 -4.69 4.41
N GLY A 31 -4.56 -5.20 5.62
CA GLY A 31 -5.80 -4.96 6.38
C GLY A 31 -6.99 -5.83 5.98
N THR A 32 -6.93 -6.58 4.87
CA THR A 32 -8.01 -7.46 4.41
C THR A 32 -7.46 -8.76 3.81
N ALA A 33 -8.36 -9.71 3.49
CA ALA A 33 -8.04 -10.94 2.77
C ALA A 33 -6.89 -11.76 3.39
N GLY A 34 -6.85 -11.84 4.73
CA GLY A 34 -5.90 -12.70 5.44
C GLY A 34 -6.44 -13.13 6.80
N VAL A 35 -5.80 -14.16 7.34
CA VAL A 35 -6.18 -14.80 8.60
C VAL A 35 -5.03 -14.69 9.59
N TRP A 36 -5.34 -14.30 10.82
CA TRP A 36 -4.37 -14.22 11.90
C TRP A 36 -4.56 -15.38 12.87
N ARG A 37 -3.46 -16.04 13.24
CA ARG A 37 -3.46 -16.91 14.41
C ARG A 37 -3.66 -16.05 15.65
N ILE A 38 -4.63 -16.40 16.50
CA ILE A 38 -4.93 -15.66 17.74
C ILE A 38 -3.68 -15.51 18.61
N LEU A 39 -2.86 -16.56 18.72
CA LEU A 39 -1.61 -16.53 19.48
C LEU A 39 -0.63 -15.48 18.92
N ALA A 40 -0.48 -15.40 17.60
CA ALA A 40 0.39 -14.41 16.96
C ALA A 40 -0.06 -12.98 17.25
N LEU A 41 -1.37 -12.73 17.20
CA LEU A 41 -1.95 -11.44 17.56
C LEU A 41 -1.66 -11.07 19.01
N LYS A 42 -1.85 -12.01 19.95
CA LYS A 42 -1.58 -11.81 21.38
C LYS A 42 -0.09 -11.54 21.65
N GLU A 43 0.81 -12.34 21.07
CA GLU A 43 2.26 -12.18 21.27
C GLU A 43 2.83 -10.90 20.63
N ALA A 44 2.24 -10.45 19.52
CA ALA A 44 2.59 -9.18 18.91
C ALA A 44 2.09 -7.97 19.72
N GLY A 45 1.19 -8.18 20.68
CA GLY A 45 0.60 -7.13 21.52
C GLY A 45 -0.64 -6.47 20.90
N GLY A 46 -1.38 -7.19 20.05
CA GLY A 46 -2.64 -6.75 19.47
C GLY A 46 -2.52 -5.62 18.45
N TRP A 47 -3.66 -4.98 18.16
CA TRP A 47 -3.76 -3.81 17.31
C TRP A 47 -3.32 -2.56 18.07
N LYS A 48 -2.55 -1.69 17.41
CA LYS A 48 -2.10 -0.41 17.98
C LYS A 48 -2.47 0.72 17.03
N ASP A 49 -2.97 1.81 17.59
CA ASP A 49 -3.47 3.00 16.89
C ASP A 49 -2.39 4.06 16.60
N ARG A 50 -1.12 3.75 16.87
CA ARG A 50 0.00 4.69 16.76
C ARG A 50 0.26 5.25 15.35
N THR A 51 -0.31 4.63 14.31
CA THR A 51 -0.18 5.02 12.90
C THR A 51 -1.43 4.63 12.13
N THR A 52 -1.69 5.26 10.99
CA THR A 52 -2.77 4.95 10.03
C THR A 52 -2.57 3.65 9.23
N VAL A 53 -1.67 2.78 9.69
CA VAL A 53 -1.31 1.48 9.10
C VAL A 53 -1.10 0.46 10.22
N GLU A 54 -2.11 0.32 11.07
CA GLU A 54 -2.14 -0.58 12.23
C GLU A 54 -1.92 -2.06 11.84
N ASP A 55 -2.34 -2.43 10.64
CA ASP A 55 -2.15 -3.72 9.98
C ASP A 55 -0.68 -4.00 9.66
N MET A 56 0.01 -3.03 9.08
CA MET A 56 1.44 -3.11 8.79
C MET A 56 2.26 -3.09 10.09
N ASP A 57 1.87 -2.28 11.06
CA ASP A 57 2.49 -2.24 12.39
C ASP A 57 2.42 -3.61 13.07
N LEU A 58 1.23 -4.22 13.09
CA LEU A 58 1.03 -5.57 13.59
C LEU A 58 1.90 -6.58 12.83
N SER A 59 2.00 -6.43 11.51
CA SER A 59 2.82 -7.31 10.67
C SER A 59 4.28 -7.28 11.05
N VAL A 60 4.86 -6.09 11.20
CA VAL A 60 6.25 -5.91 11.60
C VAL A 60 6.47 -6.49 13.00
N ARG A 61 5.60 -6.15 13.96
CA ARG A 61 5.72 -6.67 15.33
C ARG A 61 5.63 -8.19 15.40
N ALA A 62 4.68 -8.81 14.71
CA ALA A 62 4.58 -10.27 14.65
C ALA A 62 5.82 -10.89 14.00
N SER A 63 6.34 -10.28 12.93
CA SER A 63 7.59 -10.74 12.31
C SER A 63 8.79 -10.64 13.25
N LEU A 64 8.87 -9.60 14.08
CA LEU A 64 9.91 -9.46 15.12
C LEU A 64 9.76 -10.48 16.26
N LYS A 65 8.59 -11.12 16.38
CA LYS A 65 8.33 -12.26 17.26
C LYS A 65 8.53 -13.61 16.56
N ALA A 66 9.21 -13.61 15.40
CA ALA A 66 9.51 -14.78 14.58
C ALA A 66 8.29 -15.50 13.96
N TRP A 67 7.12 -14.85 13.92
CA TRP A 67 5.98 -15.35 13.15
C TRP A 67 6.25 -15.28 11.65
N LYS A 68 5.82 -16.32 10.94
CA LYS A 68 5.97 -16.45 9.49
C LYS A 68 4.68 -16.05 8.79
N PHE A 69 4.81 -15.25 7.75
CA PHE A 69 3.71 -14.84 6.88
C PHE A 69 3.72 -15.73 5.65
N VAL A 70 2.57 -16.30 5.32
CA VAL A 70 2.39 -17.19 4.18
C VAL A 70 1.38 -16.56 3.23
N TYR A 71 1.83 -16.28 2.00
CA TYR A 71 0.98 -15.84 0.91
C TYR A 71 0.37 -17.07 0.22
N VAL A 72 -0.95 -17.05 0.01
CA VAL A 72 -1.68 -18.16 -0.63
C VAL A 72 -2.39 -17.62 -1.87
N GLY A 73 -1.69 -17.65 -3.01
CA GLY A 73 -2.20 -17.11 -4.28
C GLY A 73 -3.39 -17.88 -4.87
N ALA A 74 -3.66 -19.10 -4.41
CA ALA A 74 -4.79 -19.92 -4.88
C ALA A 74 -6.16 -19.44 -4.36
N ILE A 75 -6.18 -18.61 -3.32
CA ILE A 75 -7.42 -18.11 -2.72
C ILE A 75 -7.56 -16.63 -3.05
N GLU A 76 -8.52 -16.32 -3.92
CA GLU A 76 -8.77 -14.95 -4.39
C GLU A 76 -10.02 -14.35 -3.75
N VAL A 77 -9.95 -13.07 -3.41
CA VAL A 77 -11.08 -12.29 -2.90
C VAL A 77 -11.27 -11.05 -3.76
N LYS A 78 -12.53 -10.78 -4.17
CA LYS A 78 -12.86 -9.57 -4.91
C LYS A 78 -12.68 -8.35 -4.01
N SER A 79 -11.88 -7.38 -4.47
CA SER A 79 -11.64 -6.11 -3.78
C SER A 79 -12.24 -4.95 -4.55
N GLU A 80 -12.82 -3.99 -3.82
CA GLU A 80 -13.33 -2.76 -4.39
C GLU A 80 -12.25 -1.69 -4.43
N LEU A 81 -12.01 -1.14 -5.61
CA LEU A 81 -11.04 -0.07 -5.85
C LEU A 81 -11.71 1.31 -5.83
N PRO A 82 -10.99 2.38 -5.44
CA PRO A 82 -11.51 3.74 -5.50
C PRO A 82 -11.99 4.09 -6.91
N SER A 83 -13.26 4.49 -7.01
CA SER A 83 -13.92 4.81 -8.28
C SER A 83 -13.63 6.22 -8.78
N THR A 84 -13.18 7.13 -7.90
CA THR A 84 -12.82 8.51 -8.24
C THR A 84 -11.35 8.79 -7.97
N PHE A 85 -10.77 9.71 -8.75
CA PHE A 85 -9.37 10.11 -8.56
C PHE A 85 -9.16 10.76 -7.19
N LYS A 86 -10.12 11.57 -6.72
CA LYS A 86 -10.07 12.20 -5.39
C LYS A 86 -9.93 11.14 -4.28
N ALA A 87 -10.78 10.11 -4.28
CA ALA A 87 -10.71 9.02 -3.31
C ALA A 87 -9.38 8.25 -3.40
N PHE A 88 -8.92 7.96 -4.62
CA PHE A 88 -7.64 7.31 -4.84
C PHE A 88 -6.46 8.12 -4.29
N ARG A 89 -6.43 9.44 -4.45
CA ARG A 89 -5.36 10.29 -3.89
C ARG A 89 -5.30 10.22 -2.37
N TYR A 90 -6.44 10.24 -1.68
CA TYR A 90 -6.47 10.12 -0.23
C TYR A 90 -5.96 8.75 0.23
N GLN A 91 -6.36 7.69 -0.46
CA GLN A 91 -5.86 6.34 -0.19
C GLN A 91 -4.33 6.27 -0.36
N GLN A 92 -3.81 6.78 -1.48
CA GLN A 92 -2.37 6.74 -1.79
C GLN A 92 -1.54 7.62 -0.85
N HIS A 93 -2.09 8.76 -0.42
CA HIS A 93 -1.47 9.58 0.62
C HIS A 93 -1.30 8.77 1.90
N ARG A 94 -2.36 8.12 2.39
CA ARG A 94 -2.29 7.27 3.58
C ARG A 94 -1.32 6.09 3.42
N TRP A 95 -1.37 5.40 2.28
CA TRP A 95 -0.51 4.27 1.99
C TRP A 95 0.98 4.62 1.82
N SER A 96 1.30 5.91 1.67
CA SER A 96 2.69 6.40 1.62
C SER A 96 3.12 7.04 2.94
N CYS A 97 2.24 7.86 3.53
CA CYS A 97 2.48 8.55 4.78
C CYS A 97 2.54 7.60 5.98
N GLY A 98 1.58 6.68 6.08
CA GLY A 98 1.48 5.72 7.18
C GLY A 98 2.73 4.87 7.33
N PRO A 99 3.19 4.16 6.28
CA PRO A 99 4.39 3.32 6.37
C PRO A 99 5.67 4.12 6.66
N ALA A 100 5.78 5.34 6.16
CA ALA A 100 6.96 6.17 6.40
C ALA A 100 7.02 6.66 7.86
N ASN A 101 5.87 7.04 8.44
CA ASN A 101 5.76 7.33 9.87
C ASN A 101 6.01 6.08 10.73
N LEU A 102 5.45 4.94 10.31
CA LEU A 102 5.66 3.67 10.98
C LEU A 102 7.15 3.30 11.02
N PHE A 103 7.86 3.49 9.91
CA PHE A 103 9.30 3.23 9.85
C PHE A 103 10.06 4.02 10.92
N ARG A 104 9.80 5.33 11.02
CA ARG A 104 10.40 6.21 12.03
C ARG A 104 10.17 5.68 13.45
N LYS A 105 8.92 5.32 13.76
CA LYS A 105 8.52 4.84 15.10
C LYS A 105 9.07 3.45 15.42
N MET A 106 9.15 2.56 14.43
CA MET A 106 9.56 1.17 14.60
C MET A 106 11.06 0.95 14.48
N PHE A 107 11.83 1.91 13.95
CA PHE A 107 13.25 1.74 13.63
C PHE A 107 14.06 1.18 14.81
N MET A 108 13.95 1.80 15.98
CA MET A 108 14.68 1.37 17.18
C MET A 108 14.17 0.03 17.74
N GLU A 109 12.86 -0.23 17.66
CA GLU A 109 12.28 -1.51 18.07
C GLU A 109 12.79 -2.67 17.19
N ILE A 110 12.94 -2.45 15.87
CA ILE A 110 13.47 -3.45 14.94
C ILE A 110 14.94 -3.76 15.25
N ILE A 111 15.76 -2.72 15.47
CA ILE A 111 17.19 -2.89 15.79
C ILE A 111 17.37 -3.67 17.09
N ARG A 112 16.63 -3.29 18.14
CA ARG A 112 16.74 -3.88 19.49
C ARG A 112 16.15 -5.28 19.61
N SER A 113 15.35 -5.74 18.64
CA SER A 113 14.74 -7.07 18.69
C SER A 113 15.79 -8.18 18.77
N GLN A 114 15.72 -9.04 19.78
CA GLN A 114 16.68 -10.15 19.96
C GLN A 114 16.16 -11.49 19.39
N ARG A 115 14.89 -11.54 18.96
CA ARG A 115 14.24 -12.79 18.52
C ARG A 115 14.39 -13.10 17.04
N VAL A 116 15.00 -12.20 16.26
CA VAL A 116 15.17 -12.35 14.82
C VAL A 116 16.62 -12.15 14.42
N SER A 117 17.03 -12.84 13.35
CA SER A 117 18.39 -12.74 12.81
C SER A 117 18.72 -11.33 12.30
N LEU A 118 20.01 -11.01 12.22
CA LEU A 118 20.47 -9.74 11.65
C LEU A 118 19.97 -9.53 10.22
N TRP A 119 20.02 -10.58 9.38
CA TRP A 119 19.51 -10.53 8.01
C TRP A 119 18.04 -10.15 7.92
N LYS A 120 17.22 -10.65 8.85
CA LYS A 120 15.81 -10.29 8.91
C LYS A 120 15.63 -8.80 9.24
N LYS A 121 16.42 -8.27 10.17
CA LYS A 121 16.40 -6.84 10.51
C LYS A 121 16.81 -5.98 9.33
N VAL A 122 17.90 -6.35 8.65
CA VAL A 122 18.38 -5.67 7.44
C VAL A 122 17.29 -5.69 6.36
N HIS A 123 16.66 -6.83 6.09
CA HIS A 123 15.57 -6.92 5.13
C HIS A 123 14.40 -5.99 5.50
N VAL A 124 13.95 -5.98 6.76
CA VAL A 124 12.82 -5.14 7.18
C VAL A 124 13.18 -3.65 7.09
N ILE A 125 14.37 -3.25 7.55
CA ILE A 125 14.80 -1.84 7.54
C ILE A 125 15.09 -1.37 6.11
N TYR A 126 15.98 -2.07 5.42
CA TYR A 126 16.50 -1.65 4.13
C TYR A 126 15.52 -1.96 3.00
N SER A 127 15.16 -3.22 2.78
CA SER A 127 14.36 -3.60 1.62
C SER A 127 12.87 -3.24 1.79
N PHE A 128 12.27 -3.55 2.94
CA PHE A 128 10.83 -3.37 3.16
C PHE A 128 10.44 -1.91 3.44
N PHE A 129 11.16 -1.21 4.31
CA PHE A 129 10.87 0.20 4.61
C PHE A 129 11.62 1.18 3.72
N PHE A 130 12.95 1.19 3.77
CA PHE A 130 13.74 2.24 3.12
C PHE A 130 13.62 2.24 1.60
N VAL A 131 13.99 1.14 0.94
CA VAL A 131 13.94 1.04 -0.53
C VAL A 131 12.49 1.15 -1.02
N ARG A 132 11.58 0.37 -0.44
CA ARG A 132 10.23 0.20 -0.98
C ARG A 132 9.24 1.30 -0.58
N LYS A 133 9.30 1.85 0.62
CA LYS A 133 8.34 2.88 1.09
C LYS A 133 8.88 4.31 0.98
N ILE A 134 10.19 4.46 0.81
CA ILE A 134 10.84 5.78 0.67
C ILE A 134 11.41 5.92 -0.73
N ILE A 135 12.50 5.20 -1.05
CA ILE A 135 13.26 5.40 -2.29
C ILE A 135 12.43 5.14 -3.55
N ALA A 136 11.58 4.12 -3.57
CA ALA A 136 10.75 3.81 -4.72
C ALA A 136 9.79 4.96 -5.07
N HIS A 137 9.27 5.68 -4.06
CA HIS A 137 8.37 6.80 -4.27
C HIS A 137 9.15 8.07 -4.62
N THR A 138 10.14 8.44 -3.79
CA THR A 138 10.93 9.68 -3.95
C THR A 138 11.80 9.63 -5.20
N GLY A 139 12.47 8.51 -5.45
CA GLY A 139 13.35 8.31 -6.60
C GLY A 139 12.60 8.41 -7.93
N THR A 140 11.43 7.77 -8.03
CA THR A 140 10.57 7.88 -9.23
C THR A 140 10.16 9.33 -9.47
N PHE A 141 9.69 10.03 -8.43
CA PHE A 141 9.30 11.44 -8.57
C PHE A 141 10.48 12.32 -8.98
N LEU A 142 11.63 12.22 -8.30
CA LEU A 142 12.81 13.01 -8.61
C LEU A 142 13.29 12.73 -10.03
N PHE A 143 13.31 11.47 -10.45
CA PHE A 143 13.77 11.11 -11.78
C PHE A 143 12.88 11.69 -12.88
N TYR A 144 11.57 11.42 -12.83
CA TYR A 144 10.64 11.82 -13.90
C TYR A 144 10.24 13.29 -13.85
N CYS A 145 10.11 13.88 -12.66
CA CYS A 145 9.59 15.24 -12.51
C CYS A 145 10.67 16.29 -12.26
N VAL A 146 11.92 15.90 -11.94
CA VAL A 146 13.02 16.84 -11.70
C VAL A 146 14.17 16.60 -12.66
N VAL A 147 14.76 15.39 -12.67
CA VAL A 147 15.97 15.10 -13.44
C VAL A 147 15.71 15.20 -14.95
N ILE A 148 14.68 14.51 -15.47
CA ILE A 148 14.38 14.54 -16.91
C ILE A 148 14.09 15.97 -17.40
N PRO A 149 13.17 16.76 -16.79
CA PRO A 149 12.95 18.14 -17.20
C PRO A 149 14.21 19.01 -17.12
N THR A 150 15.03 18.85 -16.08
CA THR A 150 16.29 19.60 -15.95
C THR A 150 17.23 19.29 -17.12
N CYS A 151 17.33 18.04 -17.56
CA CYS A 151 18.18 17.68 -18.71
C CYS A 151 17.65 18.23 -20.05
N VAL A 152 16.36 18.55 -20.14
CA VAL A 152 15.80 19.23 -21.32
C VAL A 152 16.24 20.70 -21.36
N PHE A 153 16.39 21.35 -20.20
CA PHE A 153 16.85 22.74 -20.12
C PHE A 153 18.37 22.88 -20.17
N PHE A 154 19.12 21.86 -19.71
CA PHE A 154 20.57 21.84 -19.64
C PHE A 154 21.12 20.67 -20.47
N PRO A 155 21.39 20.86 -21.77
CA PRO A 155 21.79 19.80 -22.70
C PRO A 155 23.16 19.16 -22.35
N GLU A 156 23.95 19.79 -21.48
CA GLU A 156 25.20 19.25 -20.94
C GLU A 156 24.96 18.05 -20.02
N ILE A 157 23.75 17.93 -19.44
CA ILE A 157 23.40 16.85 -18.53
C ILE A 157 22.85 15.67 -19.35
N VAL A 158 23.72 14.69 -19.61
CA VAL A 158 23.34 13.48 -20.34
C VAL A 158 22.96 12.36 -19.36
N ILE A 159 21.69 11.95 -19.39
CA ILE A 159 21.22 10.78 -18.64
C ILE A 159 21.64 9.51 -19.42
N PRO A 160 22.27 8.52 -18.77
CA PRO A 160 22.65 7.29 -19.45
C PRO A 160 21.41 6.49 -19.89
N LYS A 161 21.50 5.84 -21.06
CA LYS A 161 20.39 5.08 -21.67
C LYS A 161 19.80 4.01 -20.76
N TRP A 162 20.62 3.36 -19.93
CA TRP A 162 20.13 2.34 -19.01
C TRP A 162 19.17 2.90 -17.95
N ALA A 163 19.41 4.13 -17.49
CA ALA A 163 18.56 4.80 -16.50
C ALA A 163 17.28 5.34 -17.16
N LEU A 164 17.42 5.97 -18.32
CA LEU A 164 16.31 6.62 -19.01
C LEU A 164 15.35 5.64 -19.70
N LEU A 165 15.87 4.55 -20.28
CA LEU A 165 15.09 3.64 -21.10
C LEU A 165 14.95 2.25 -20.47
N TYR A 166 16.07 1.61 -20.12
CA TYR A 166 16.04 0.18 -19.76
C TYR A 166 15.34 -0.07 -18.42
N ILE A 167 15.68 0.69 -17.36
CA ILE A 167 15.03 0.53 -16.05
C ILE A 167 13.50 0.78 -16.14
N PRO A 168 13.03 1.93 -16.67
CA PRO A 168 11.60 2.16 -16.89
C PRO A 168 10.89 1.10 -17.71
N ALA A 169 11.51 0.66 -18.81
CA ALA A 169 10.93 -0.36 -19.68
C ALA A 169 10.78 -1.70 -18.95
N ILE A 170 11.81 -2.14 -18.22
CA ILE A 170 11.77 -3.37 -17.43
C ILE A 170 10.66 -3.28 -16.37
N ILE A 171 10.60 -2.20 -15.58
CA ILE A 171 9.56 -2.02 -14.56
C ILE A 171 8.17 -2.06 -15.19
N THR A 172 8.00 -1.39 -16.33
CA THR A 172 6.72 -1.33 -17.05
C THR A 172 6.31 -2.71 -17.57
N ILE A 173 7.24 -3.46 -18.15
CA ILE A 173 7.00 -4.82 -18.66
C ILE A 173 6.64 -5.76 -17.51
N LEU A 174 7.37 -5.72 -16.39
CA LEU A 174 7.08 -6.53 -15.21
C LEU A 174 5.67 -6.28 -14.66
N ASN A 175 5.23 -5.02 -14.60
CA ASN A 175 3.86 -4.69 -14.17
C ASN A 175 2.81 -5.09 -15.22
N ALA A 176 3.12 -4.96 -16.51
CA ALA A 176 2.19 -5.28 -17.59
C ALA A 176 1.92 -6.78 -17.72
N ILE A 177 2.95 -7.63 -17.54
CA ILE A 177 2.84 -9.10 -17.60
C ILE A 177 1.85 -9.62 -16.54
N GLU A 178 1.80 -8.98 -15.38
CA GLU A 178 0.86 -9.36 -14.31
C GLU A 178 -0.60 -9.01 -14.62
N THR A 179 -0.86 -8.22 -15.65
CA THR A 179 -2.22 -7.85 -16.06
C THR A 179 -2.35 -7.83 -17.60
N PRO A 180 -2.27 -8.98 -18.29
CA PRO A 180 -2.25 -9.04 -19.76
C PRO A 180 -3.49 -8.39 -20.40
N ARG A 181 -4.64 -8.52 -19.75
CA ARG A 181 -5.91 -7.91 -20.20
C ARG A 181 -5.88 -6.38 -20.28
N SER A 182 -4.98 -5.73 -19.55
CA SER A 182 -4.82 -4.28 -19.49
C SER A 182 -3.58 -3.77 -20.24
N ILE A 183 -2.92 -4.60 -21.05
CA ILE A 183 -1.68 -4.20 -21.74
C ILE A 183 -1.86 -2.98 -22.66
N HIS A 184 -3.04 -2.84 -23.28
CA HIS A 184 -3.42 -1.68 -24.08
C HIS A 184 -3.47 -0.36 -23.28
N LEU A 185 -3.44 -0.42 -21.94
CA LEU A 185 -3.44 0.73 -21.05
C LEU A 185 -2.03 1.09 -20.53
N VAL A 186 -0.98 0.39 -20.94
CA VAL A 186 0.39 0.60 -20.42
C VAL A 186 0.84 2.05 -20.55
N PHE A 187 0.60 2.68 -21.71
CA PHE A 187 0.94 4.10 -21.90
C PHE A 187 0.26 5.00 -20.86
N PHE A 188 -1.05 4.82 -20.65
CA PHE A 188 -1.79 5.57 -19.64
C PHE A 188 -1.38 5.22 -18.21
N TRP A 189 -0.96 3.99 -17.97
CA TRP A 189 -0.45 3.55 -16.67
C TRP A 189 0.87 4.25 -16.33
N VAL A 190 1.81 4.36 -17.26
CA VAL A 190 3.07 5.10 -17.05
C VAL A 190 2.79 6.57 -16.70
N LEU A 191 1.92 7.25 -17.45
CA LEU A 191 1.52 8.63 -17.16
C LEU A 191 0.86 8.75 -15.78
N PHE A 192 -0.01 7.81 -15.45
CA PHE A 192 -0.70 7.77 -14.16
C PHE A 192 0.27 7.56 -12.99
N GLU A 193 1.20 6.61 -13.10
CA GLU A 193 2.21 6.35 -12.08
C GLU A 193 3.15 7.53 -11.87
N ASN A 194 3.47 8.28 -12.94
CA ASN A 194 4.22 9.53 -12.84
C ASN A 194 3.48 10.59 -12.01
N VAL A 195 2.20 10.85 -12.28
CA VAL A 195 1.38 11.78 -11.46
C VAL A 195 1.28 11.30 -10.01
N MET A 196 1.17 9.98 -9.82
CA MET A 196 1.04 9.40 -8.49
C MET A 196 2.36 9.40 -7.71
N SER A 197 3.52 9.37 -8.37
CA SER A 197 4.84 9.47 -7.75
C SER A 197 4.98 10.74 -6.90
N MET A 198 4.46 11.88 -7.39
CA MET A 198 4.44 13.15 -6.65
C MET A 198 3.59 13.05 -5.38
N HIS A 199 2.38 12.50 -5.50
CA HIS A 199 1.45 12.36 -4.37
C HIS A 199 1.99 11.41 -3.29
N ARG A 200 2.60 10.29 -3.72
CA ARG A 200 3.24 9.33 -2.82
C ARG A 200 4.47 9.93 -2.16
N THR A 201 5.32 10.63 -2.91
CA THR A 201 6.50 11.35 -2.37
C THR A 201 6.09 12.36 -1.32
N LYS A 202 5.09 13.19 -1.60
CA LYS A 202 4.54 14.14 -0.61
C LYS A 202 4.04 13.41 0.64
N GLY A 203 3.32 12.29 0.49
CA GLY A 203 2.88 11.47 1.60
C GLY A 203 4.04 10.93 2.43
N THR A 204 5.05 10.35 1.78
CA THR A 204 6.26 9.82 2.42
C THR A 204 6.99 10.90 3.22
N LEU A 205 7.21 12.10 2.66
CA LEU A 205 7.88 13.20 3.35
C LEU A 205 7.09 13.67 4.57
N ILE A 206 5.76 13.83 4.44
CA ILE A 206 4.88 14.17 5.57
C ILE A 206 4.98 13.11 6.67
N GLY A 207 4.98 11.82 6.31
CA GLY A 207 5.10 10.73 7.27
C GLY A 207 6.44 10.68 7.98
N LEU A 208 7.56 10.96 7.28
CA LEU A 208 8.90 10.95 7.87
C LEU A 208 9.14 12.12 8.83
N PHE A 209 8.69 13.32 8.45
CA PHE A 209 8.95 14.55 9.20
C PHE A 209 7.82 14.96 10.13
N GLU A 210 6.75 14.16 10.18
CA GLU A 210 5.51 14.46 10.89
C GLU A 210 4.92 15.85 10.55
N ALA A 211 5.14 16.32 9.32
CA ALA A 211 4.87 17.69 8.94
C ALA A 211 3.37 18.02 8.88
N GLY A 212 2.98 19.13 9.50
CA GLY A 212 1.66 19.74 9.33
C GLY A 212 0.49 19.01 10.01
N GLY A 213 0.73 18.11 10.98
CA GLY A 213 -0.34 17.46 11.77
C GLY A 213 -1.24 16.48 11.01
N ARG A 214 -0.98 16.24 9.72
CA ARG A 214 -1.82 15.41 8.83
C ARG A 214 -1.48 13.93 8.86
N VAL A 215 -0.45 13.54 9.60
CA VAL A 215 0.09 12.17 9.61
C VAL A 215 -0.93 11.15 10.10
N ASN A 216 -1.78 11.56 11.04
CA ASN A 216 -2.84 10.74 11.62
C ASN A 216 -4.22 11.06 11.01
N GLU A 217 -4.27 11.86 9.93
CA GLU A 217 -5.53 12.22 9.28
C GLU A 217 -6.10 11.00 8.55
N TRP A 218 -7.08 10.33 9.18
CA TRP A 218 -7.79 9.21 8.58
C TRP A 218 -8.98 9.70 7.77
N VAL A 219 -8.73 10.07 6.51
CA VAL A 219 -9.82 10.29 5.55
C VAL A 219 -10.32 8.92 5.07
N VAL A 220 -11.59 8.62 5.34
CA VAL A 220 -12.24 7.40 4.85
C VAL A 220 -12.33 7.47 3.33
N THR A 221 -11.82 6.43 2.67
CA THR A 221 -11.95 6.33 1.21
C THR A 221 -13.36 5.89 0.88
N GLU A 222 -14.14 6.78 0.28
CA GLU A 222 -15.50 6.46 -0.15
C GLU A 222 -15.48 5.33 -1.18
N LYS A 223 -16.22 4.27 -0.87
CA LYS A 223 -16.48 3.16 -1.78
C LYS A 223 -17.85 3.34 -2.42
N ARG A 224 -18.03 2.79 -3.62
CA ARG A 224 -19.31 2.85 -4.34
C ARG A 224 -20.38 2.07 -3.60
N GLY A 225 -20.01 0.94 -2.96
CA GLY A 225 -20.92 0.20 -2.07
C GLY A 225 -21.51 1.08 -0.96
N ASP A 226 -20.68 1.85 -0.28
CA ASP A 226 -21.10 2.73 0.82
C ASP A 226 -22.02 3.86 0.33
N ALA A 227 -21.75 4.43 -0.85
CA ALA A 227 -22.60 5.44 -1.46
C ALA A 227 -23.99 4.90 -1.82
N LEU A 228 -24.07 3.66 -2.31
CA LEU A 228 -25.33 3.00 -2.65
C LEU A 228 -26.15 2.67 -1.39
N LEU A 229 -25.50 2.29 -0.30
CA LEU A 229 -26.16 2.08 1.00
C LEU A 229 -26.71 3.39 1.54
N LYS A 230 -25.91 4.47 1.54
CA LYS A 230 -26.37 5.82 1.93
C LYS A 230 -27.52 6.33 1.05
N SER A 231 -27.50 6.05 -0.26
CA SER A 231 -28.62 6.43 -1.14
C SER A 231 -29.87 5.61 -0.86
N LYS A 232 -29.74 4.34 -0.45
CA LYS A 232 -30.88 3.50 -0.06
C LYS A 232 -31.47 3.92 1.28
N ASP A 233 -30.64 4.30 2.26
CA ASP A 233 -31.10 4.81 3.55
C ASP A 233 -31.83 6.16 3.40
N ASN A 234 -31.46 6.96 2.39
CA ASN A 234 -32.18 8.19 2.04
C ASN A 234 -33.49 7.96 1.26
N ILE A 235 -33.77 6.72 0.83
CA ILE A 235 -34.99 6.33 0.12
C ILE A 235 -35.78 5.36 1.03
N SER A 236 -36.36 5.90 2.10
CA SER A 236 -37.60 5.49 2.81
C SER A 236 -37.49 5.47 4.36
N PRO A 237 -38.43 6.13 5.07
CA PRO A 237 -38.99 5.60 6.30
C PRO A 237 -40.28 4.86 5.93
N ALA A 238 -40.18 3.67 5.34
CA ALA A 238 -41.34 2.81 5.17
C ALA A 238 -41.70 2.19 6.53
N THR A 239 -42.85 2.60 7.04
CA THR A 239 -43.49 2.21 8.29
C THR A 239 -43.36 0.70 8.56
N LYS A 240 -42.50 0.30 9.51
CA LYS A 240 -42.53 -1.06 10.07
C LYS A 240 -43.79 -1.20 10.92
N LYS A 241 -44.89 -1.65 10.33
CA LYS A 241 -45.98 -2.26 11.10
C LYS A 241 -45.49 -3.60 11.63
N SER A 242 -45.28 -3.64 12.95
CA SER A 242 -45.08 -4.87 13.72
C SER A 242 -46.21 -5.86 13.43
N ARG A 243 -45.86 -7.07 12.99
CA ARG A 243 -46.82 -8.18 12.96
C ARG A 243 -46.09 -9.51 13.03
N PHE A 244 -45.64 -9.88 14.23
CA PHE A 244 -45.50 -11.29 14.64
C PHE A 244 -45.66 -11.37 16.16
N SER A 245 -46.90 -11.61 16.59
CA SER A 245 -47.21 -12.27 17.86
C SER A 245 -47.55 -13.71 17.52
N VAL A 246 -46.70 -14.66 17.91
CA VAL A 246 -47.02 -16.09 17.84
C VAL A 246 -46.67 -16.71 19.20
N PHE A 247 -47.75 -16.93 19.95
CA PHE A 247 -48.07 -18.03 20.86
C PHE A 247 -47.07 -18.45 21.95
N ARG A 248 -47.45 -18.12 23.19
CA ARG A 248 -47.27 -18.95 24.39
C ARG A 248 -48.54 -19.77 24.57
N GLU A 249 -48.42 -21.08 24.53
CA GLU A 249 -49.05 -22.04 25.46
C GLU A 249 -48.00 -23.11 25.78
#